data_AF-A0A397T707-F1
#
_entry.id   AF-A0A397T707-F1
#
_cell.length_a   1.000
_cell.length_b   1.000
_cell.length_c   1.000
_cell.angle_alpha   90.00
_cell.angle_beta   90.00
_cell.angle_gamma   90.00
#
_symmetry.space_group_name_H-M   'P 1'
#
loop_
_entity.id
_entity.type
_entity.pdbx_description
1 polymer ?
#
loop_
_entity_poly.entity_id
_entity_poly.type
_entity_poly.pdbx_seq_one_letter_code
_entity_poly.pdbx_strand_id
1 'polypeptide(L)' 'MNYVTFYDEYYDITIEVGEDPNVKIFRAHMNILCYRSPYLRRALASNKKNNDNVLAHIRLPNISPEIFQIIL' A
#
# COMPACT_ATOMS: atom_id res chain seq x y z
N MET A 1 27.58 7.82 -11.01
CA MET A 1 26.48 8.70 -10.57
C MET A 1 25.22 7.84 -10.55
N ASN A 2 24.90 7.21 -9.42
CA ASN A 2 23.66 6.46 -9.30
C ASN A 2 22.55 7.47 -9.02
N TYR A 3 21.60 7.60 -9.94
CA TYR A 3 20.38 8.35 -9.69
C TYR A 3 19.54 7.54 -8.70
N VAL A 4 19.85 7.67 -7.41
CA VAL A 4 18.89 7.33 -6.37
C VAL A 4 17.75 8.32 -6.54
N THR A 5 16.66 7.85 -7.13
CA THR A 5 15.45 8.63 -7.34
C THR A 5 14.86 8.98 -5.97
N PHE A 6 14.84 10.26 -5.63
CA PHE A 6 14.28 10.86 -4.39
C PHE A 6 12.79 10.55 -4.10
N TYR A 7 12.15 9.70 -4.92
CA TYR A 7 10.74 9.33 -4.80
C TYR A 7 10.45 8.21 -3.80
N ASP A 8 11.47 7.49 -3.31
CA ASP A 8 11.31 6.36 -2.38
C ASP A 8 11.24 6.80 -0.89
N GLU A 9 11.43 8.09 -0.59
CA GLU A 9 11.57 8.57 0.80
C GLU A 9 10.26 9.00 1.48
N TYR A 10 9.10 8.91 0.82
CA TYR A 10 7.84 9.49 1.35
C TYR A 10 6.61 8.58 1.28
N TYR A 11 6.75 7.25 1.33
CA TYR A 11 5.58 6.37 1.48
C TYR A 11 4.92 6.56 2.85
N ASP A 12 3.60 6.65 2.88
CA ASP A 12 2.80 6.80 4.11
C ASP A 12 2.08 5.50 4.50
N ILE A 13 2.22 4.44 3.68
CA ILE A 13 1.63 3.12 3.92
C ILE A 13 2.50 1.95 3.44
N THR A 14 2.49 0.87 4.23
CA THR A 14 2.97 -0.47 3.87
C THR A 14 1.79 -1.43 3.70
N ILE A 15 1.81 -2.24 2.65
CA ILE A 15 0.71 -3.14 2.28
C ILE A 15 1.27 -4.54 2.06
N GLU A 16 0.85 -5.49 2.88
CA GLU A 16 1.09 -6.92 2.65
C GLU A 16 -0.03 -7.47 1.78
N VAL A 17 0.32 -8.11 0.67
CA VAL A 17 -0.64 -8.61 -0.33
C VAL A 17 -0.38 -10.09 -0.58
N GLY A 18 -1.46 -10.86 -0.71
CA GLY A 18 -1.41 -12.30 -0.90
C GLY A 18 -1.38 -13.07 0.41
N GLU A 19 -1.28 -14.39 0.29
CA GLU A 19 -1.22 -15.33 1.39
C GLU A 19 -0.03 -16.28 1.17
N ASP A 20 0.50 -16.85 2.25
CA ASP A 20 1.65 -17.75 2.20
C ASP A 20 1.43 -18.90 1.20
N PRO A 21 2.44 -19.23 0.37
CA PRO A 21 3.81 -18.70 0.36
C PRO A 21 4.02 -17.45 -0.53
N ASN A 22 2.97 -16.87 -1.09
CA ASN A 22 3.04 -15.83 -2.12
C ASN A 22 2.70 -14.44 -1.57
N VAL A 23 3.23 -14.09 -0.40
CA VAL A 23 3.06 -12.76 0.19
C VAL A 23 4.09 -11.80 -0.41
N LYS A 24 3.65 -10.59 -0.77
CA LYS A 24 4.53 -9.50 -1.18
C LYS A 24 4.21 -8.22 -0.44
N ILE A 25 5.26 -7.48 -0.08
CA ILE A 25 5.16 -6.20 0.61
C ILE A 25 5.29 -5.07 -0.41
N PHE A 26 4.37 -4.12 -0.35
CA PHE A 26 4.35 -2.90 -1.17
C PHE A 26 4.43 -1.67 -0.29
N ARG A 27 5.19 -0.67 -0.76
CA ARG A 27 5.25 0.67 -0.17
C ARG A 27 4.63 1.64 -1.16
N ALA A 28 3.73 2.48 -0.68
CA ALA A 28 2.93 3.34 -1.55
C ALA A 28 2.49 4.62 -0.82
N HIS A 29 1.86 5.51 -1.58
CA HIS A 29 1.18 6.67 -1.04
C HIS A 29 -0.33 6.44 -1.01
N MET A 30 -0.98 6.71 0.13
CA MET A 30 -2.42 6.50 0.35
C MET A 30 -3.27 7.29 -0.66
N ASN A 31 -2.82 8.48 -1.05
CA ASN A 31 -3.51 9.33 -2.03
C ASN A 31 -3.62 8.67 -3.42
N ILE A 32 -2.54 8.04 -3.91
CA ILE A 32 -2.52 7.32 -5.19
C ILE A 32 -3.50 6.15 -5.12
N LEU A 33 -3.42 5.33 -4.07
CA LEU A 33 -4.30 4.18 -3.88
C LEU A 33 -5.78 4.59 -3.79
N CYS A 34 -6.08 5.69 -3.09
CA CYS A 34 -7.43 6.23 -2.96
C CYS A 34 -7.99 6.75 -4.30
N TYR A 35 -7.13 7.27 -5.17
CA TYR A 35 -7.50 7.73 -6.51
C TYR A 35 -7.71 6.55 -7.47
N ARG A 36 -6.81 5.57 -7.45
CA ARG A 36 -6.80 4.41 -8.35
C ARG A 36 -7.91 3.41 -8.07
N SER A 37 -8.34 3.29 -6.81
CA SER A 37 -9.32 2.26 -6.42
C SER A 37 -10.29 2.76 -5.36
N PRO A 38 -11.59 2.89 -5.69
CA PRO A 38 -12.63 3.18 -4.70
C PRO A 38 -12.72 2.12 -3.59
N TYR A 39 -12.33 0.88 -3.88
CA TYR A 39 -12.23 -0.19 -2.88
C TYR A 39 -11.12 0.13 -1.88
N LEU A 40 -9.90 0.41 -2.35
CA LEU A 40 -8.77 0.76 -1.48
C LEU A 40 -9.06 2.03 -0.68
N ARG A 41 -9.69 3.05 -1.30
CA ARG A 41 -10.12 4.26 -0.58
C ARG A 41 -10.98 3.93 0.65
N ARG A 42 -11.96 3.03 0.51
CA ARG A 42 -12.81 2.61 1.65
C ARG A 42 -12.01 1.80 2.67
N ALA A 43 -11.17 0.86 2.22
CA ALA A 43 -10.35 0.04 3.11
C ALA A 43 -9.36 0.88 3.94
N LEU A 44 -8.76 1.89 3.33
CA LEU A 44 -7.82 2.82 3.98
C LEU A 44 -8.50 3.79 4.92
N ALA A 45 -9.68 4.32 4.55
CA ALA A 45 -10.45 5.20 5.42
C ALA A 45 -10.86 4.52 6.73
N SER A 46 -11.18 3.22 6.70
CA SER A 46 -11.48 2.44 7.92
C SER A 46 -10.25 2.21 8.80
N ASN A 47 -9.05 2.11 8.22
CA ASN A 47 -7.82 1.89 8.98
C ASN A 47 -7.24 3.17 9.61
N LYS A 48 -7.54 4.35 9.05
CA LYS A 48 -6.99 5.64 9.51
C LYS A 48 -7.42 6.02 10.94
N LYS A 49 -8.50 5.46 11.47
CA LYS A 49 -9.02 5.81 12.81
C LYS A 49 -8.12 5.40 13.99
N ASN A 50 -7.06 4.63 13.76
CA ASN A 50 -6.35 3.96 14.84
C ASN A 50 -4.92 4.46 15.11
N ASN A 51 -4.28 5.22 14.21
CA ASN A 51 -2.85 5.52 14.30
C ASN A 51 -2.52 6.98 13.94
N ASP A 52 -2.36 7.84 14.95
CA ASP A 52 -2.15 9.29 14.77
C ASP A 52 -0.70 9.69 14.42
N ASN A 53 0.25 8.76 14.27
CA ASN A 53 1.62 9.08 13.82
C ASN A 53 2.45 7.87 13.33
N VAL A 54 1.86 6.68 13.24
CA VAL A 54 2.57 5.47 12.79
C VAL A 54 2.23 5.23 11.34
N LEU A 55 3.27 4.99 10.51
CA LEU A 55 3.14 4.55 9.12
C LEU A 55 2.03 3.51 8.99
N ALA A 56 1.03 3.76 8.15
CA ALA A 56 -0.11 2.87 8.04
C ALA A 56 0.32 1.48 7.56
N HIS A 57 -0.28 0.43 8.12
CA HIS A 57 -0.02 -0.95 7.70
C HIS A 57 -1.33 -1.69 7.50
N ILE A 58 -1.52 -2.31 6.33
CA ILE A 58 -2.70 -3.12 6.01
C ILE A 58 -2.31 -4.44 5.35
N ARG A 59 -3.19 -5.44 5.48
CA ARG A 59 -3.03 -6.76 4.83
C ARG A 59 -4.20 -7.02 3.88
N LEU A 60 -3.90 -7.53 2.69
CA LEU A 60 -4.85 -7.84 1.62
C LEU A 60 -4.63 -9.29 1.13
N PRO A 61 -5.03 -10.30 1.92
CA PRO A 61 -4.78 -11.70 1.59
C PRO A 61 -5.53 -12.17 0.33
N ASN A 62 -6.68 -11.57 0.05
CA ASN A 62 -7.56 -11.96 -1.07
C ASN A 62 -7.17 -11.35 -2.43
N ILE A 63 -6.05 -10.63 -2.52
CA ILE A 63 -5.56 -10.02 -3.75
C ILE A 63 -4.20 -10.62 -4.06
N SER A 64 -3.95 -11.01 -5.31
CA SER A 64 -2.63 -11.50 -5.72
C SER A 64 -1.63 -10.33 -5.83
N PRO A 65 -0.33 -10.56 -5.51
CA PRO A 65 0.70 -9.55 -5.70
C PRO A 65 0.75 -8.97 -7.12
N GLU A 66 0.53 -9.79 -8.15
CA GLU A 66 0.57 -9.38 -9.56
C GLU A 66 -0.59 -8.44 -9.90
N ILE A 67 -1.79 -8.74 -9.40
CA ILE A 67 -2.96 -7.86 -9.57
C ILE A 67 -2.73 -6.55 -8.83
N PHE A 68 -2.18 -6.60 -7.62
CA PHE A 68 -1.91 -5.38 -6.85
C PHE A 68 -0.88 -4.47 -7.50
N GLN A 69 0.15 -5.05 -8.15
CA GLN A 69 1.13 -4.30 -8.92
C GLN A 69 0.50 -3.49 -10.07
N ILE A 70 -0.61 -3.94 -10.66
CA ILE A 70 -1.35 -3.22 -11.71
C ILE A 70 -2.16 -2.04 -11.13
N ILE A 71 -2.57 -2.15 -9.86
CA ILE A 71 -3.39 -1.14 -9.18
C ILE A 71 -2.55 0.06 -8.72
N LEU A 72 -1.28 -0.16 -8.38
CA LEU A 72 -0.30 0.89 -8.05
C LEU A 72 -0.06 1.80 -9.27
#